data_AF-A0A4Q3FPI3-F1
#
_entry.id   AF-A0A4Q3FPI3-F1
#
_cell.length_a   1.000
_cell.length_b   1.000
_cell.length_c   1.000
_cell.angle_alpha   90.00
_cell.angle_beta   90.00
_cell.angle_gamma   90.00
#
_symmetry.space_group_name_H-M   'P 1'
#
loop_
_entity.id
_entity.type
_entity.pdbx_description
1 polymer ?
#
loop_
_entity_poly.entity_id
_entity_poly.type
_entity_poly.pdbx_seq_one_letter_code
_entity_poly.pdbx_strand_id
1 'polypeptide(L)'
;MITANCCSAQKQLLSYQDLQYIIQNNTAAVTGFLQQKDYRLQNSGNGQTRFYGLIADDDYNDFNFSTQGKHNTVTLLTTDTQQIEIIENSLKNYTYKNTKNGKAYRIKNDVISAISIKPPADAQKIYTVLFEN
;
A
#
# COMPACT_ATOMS: atom_id res chain seq x y z
N MET A 1 26.77 -1.80 31.82
CA MET A 1 25.74 -1.03 31.09
C MET A 1 25.06 -2.00 30.14
N ILE A 2 23.79 -2.34 30.40
CA ILE A 2 22.99 -3.17 29.50
C ILE A 2 22.35 -2.19 28.53
N THR A 3 22.88 -2.12 27.30
CA THR A 3 22.19 -1.46 26.20
C THR A 3 20.95 -2.28 25.89
N ALA A 4 19.80 -1.84 26.39
CA ALA A 4 18.52 -2.26 25.87
C ALA A 4 18.48 -1.84 24.40
N ASN A 5 18.75 -2.78 23.49
CA ASN A 5 18.27 -2.69 22.12
C ASN A 5 16.75 -2.64 22.22
N CYS A 6 16.19 -1.45 22.36
CA CYS A 6 14.79 -1.23 22.06
C CYS A 6 14.62 -1.65 20.60
N CYS A 7 14.14 -2.88 20.40
CA CYS A 7 13.56 -3.32 19.15
C CYS A 7 12.32 -2.46 18.92
N SER A 8 12.53 -1.23 18.46
CA SER A 8 11.52 -0.51 17.70
C SER A 8 11.37 -1.31 16.41
N ALA A 9 10.50 -2.31 16.40
CA ALA A 9 10.05 -2.91 15.16
C ALA A 9 9.49 -1.75 14.33
N GLN A 10 10.18 -1.38 13.26
CA GLN A 10 9.70 -0.35 12.37
C GLN A 10 8.34 -0.83 11.87
N LYS A 11 7.27 -0.12 12.24
CA LYS A 11 5.92 -0.48 11.77
C LYS A 11 5.99 -0.62 10.25
N GLN A 12 5.42 -1.72 9.75
CA GLN A 12 5.44 -2.09 8.33
C GLN A 12 4.49 -1.20 7.52
N LEU A 13 4.73 0.12 7.56
CA LEU A 13 3.95 1.14 6.89
C LEU A 13 4.65 1.55 5.60
N LEU A 14 3.87 1.72 4.54
CA LEU A 14 4.36 2.15 3.23
C LEU A 14 4.10 3.64 3.05
N SER A 15 5.17 4.39 2.77
CA SER A 15 5.10 5.77 2.33
C SER A 15 4.64 5.88 0.88
N TYR A 16 4.26 7.09 0.46
CA TYR A 16 3.97 7.36 -0.96
C TYR A 16 5.16 7.03 -1.87
N GLN A 17 6.39 7.27 -1.42
CA GLN A 17 7.59 6.97 -2.19
C GLN A 17 7.84 5.45 -2.31
N ASP A 18 7.51 4.68 -1.27
CA ASP A 18 7.52 3.22 -1.35
C ASP A 18 6.51 2.73 -2.40
N LEU A 19 5.32 3.33 -2.45
CA LEU A 19 4.28 2.98 -3.43
C LEU A 19 4.68 3.36 -4.87
N GLN A 20 5.34 4.51 -5.05
CA GLN A 20 5.94 4.89 -6.33
C GLN A 20 7.04 3.89 -6.73
N TYR A 21 7.87 3.46 -5.79
CA TYR A 21 8.86 2.41 -6.06
C TYR A 21 8.18 1.11 -6.49
N ILE A 22 7.13 0.68 -5.80
CA ILE A 22 6.49 -0.57 -6.13
C ILE A 22 5.85 -0.53 -7.53
N ILE A 23 5.13 0.54 -7.86
CA ILE A 23 4.38 0.61 -9.12
C ILE A 23 5.27 0.75 -10.36
N GLN A 24 6.48 1.29 -10.23
CA GLN A 24 7.40 1.49 -11.36
C GLN A 24 8.35 0.32 -11.62
N ASN A 25 8.38 -0.67 -10.71
CA ASN A 25 9.33 -1.77 -10.76
C ASN A 25 8.65 -3.09 -11.14
N ASN A 26 9.47 -4.06 -11.57
CA ASN A 26 9.00 -5.41 -11.87
C ASN A 26 8.76 -6.23 -10.59
N THR A 27 8.05 -7.35 -10.72
CA THR A 27 7.68 -8.22 -9.60
C THR A 27 8.86 -8.69 -8.75
N ALA A 28 10.02 -8.97 -9.35
CA ALA A 28 11.20 -9.44 -8.62
C ALA A 28 11.78 -8.35 -7.70
N ALA A 29 11.93 -7.12 -8.22
CA ALA A 29 12.39 -5.98 -7.43
C ALA A 29 11.39 -5.62 -6.31
N VAL A 30 10.10 -5.62 -6.63
CA VAL A 30 9.02 -5.41 -5.64
C VAL A 30 9.07 -6.46 -4.54
N THR A 31 9.26 -7.73 -4.90
CA THR A 31 9.34 -8.84 -3.94
C THR A 31 10.48 -8.64 -2.96
N GLY A 32 11.69 -8.35 -3.46
CA GLY A 32 12.86 -8.12 -2.61
C GLY A 32 12.69 -6.90 -1.70
N PHE A 33 12.14 -5.81 -2.24
CA PHE A 33 11.86 -4.59 -1.48
C PHE A 33 10.86 -4.82 -0.35
N LEU A 34 9.74 -5.49 -0.62
CA LEU A 34 8.71 -5.76 0.39
C LEU A 34 9.22 -6.73 1.47
N GLN A 35 9.99 -7.75 1.08
CA GLN A 35 10.62 -8.66 2.03
C GLN A 35 11.62 -7.96 2.97
N GLN A 36 12.37 -6.95 2.48
CA GLN A 36 13.24 -6.13 3.32
C GLN A 36 12.47 -5.24 4.31
N LYS A 37 11.20 -4.95 4.03
CA LYS A 37 10.27 -4.25 4.94
C LYS A 37 9.44 -5.23 5.78
N ASP A 38 9.91 -6.47 5.92
CA ASP A 38 9.29 -7.56 6.67
C ASP A 38 7.89 -8.00 6.21
N TYR A 39 7.50 -7.65 4.98
CA TYR A 39 6.32 -8.23 4.34
C TYR A 39 6.60 -9.66 3.89
N ARG A 40 5.63 -10.54 4.11
CA ARG A 40 5.70 -11.94 3.71
C ARG A 40 4.99 -12.15 2.39
N LEU A 41 5.70 -12.74 1.43
CA LEU A 41 5.11 -13.20 0.19
C LEU A 41 4.05 -14.26 0.49
N GLN A 42 2.84 -14.06 -0.01
CA GLN A 42 1.78 -15.05 -0.05
C GLN A 42 1.66 -15.58 -1.48
N ASN A 43 1.45 -16.89 -1.62
CA ASN A 43 1.16 -17.46 -2.93
C ASN A 43 -0.06 -16.77 -3.53
N SER A 44 0.07 -16.35 -4.78
CA SER A 44 -0.94 -15.58 -5.49
C SER A 44 -1.17 -16.17 -6.88
N GLY A 45 -2.44 -16.25 -7.29
CA GLY A 45 -2.88 -16.80 -8.56
C GLY A 45 -3.23 -15.71 -9.57
N ASN A 46 -3.54 -16.10 -10.81
CA ASN A 46 -4.04 -15.19 -11.86
C ASN A 46 -3.13 -14.00 -12.21
N GLY A 47 -1.80 -14.20 -12.18
CA GLY A 47 -0.83 -13.16 -12.59
C GLY A 47 -0.64 -12.05 -11.56
N GLN A 48 -1.07 -12.27 -10.32
CA GLN A 48 -0.89 -11.34 -9.21
C GLN A 48 0.20 -11.84 -8.26
N THR A 49 0.71 -10.97 -7.43
CA THR A 49 1.64 -11.29 -6.33
C THR A 49 1.12 -10.63 -5.07
N ARG A 50 0.88 -11.42 -4.02
CA ARG A 50 0.28 -10.94 -2.79
C ARG A 50 1.31 -10.91 -1.68
N PHE A 51 1.29 -9.88 -0.85
CA PHE A 51 2.16 -9.74 0.30
C PHE A 51 1.33 -9.37 1.52
N TYR A 52 1.76 -9.84 2.68
CA TYR A 52 1.08 -9.56 3.94
C TYR A 52 2.09 -9.08 4.96
N GLY A 53 1.78 -7.94 5.58
CA GLY A 53 2.51 -7.36 6.70
C GLY A 53 1.61 -7.30 7.93
N LEU A 54 2.08 -7.84 9.04
CA LEU A 54 1.40 -7.76 10.34
C LEU A 54 2.00 -6.57 11.10
N ILE A 55 1.17 -5.57 11.40
CA ILE A 55 1.59 -4.35 12.10
C ILE A 55 1.42 -4.52 13.61
N ALA A 56 0.29 -5.07 14.04
CA ALA A 56 -0.04 -5.44 15.42
C ALA A 56 -1.07 -6.59 15.40
N ASP A 57 -1.45 -7.13 16.57
CA ASP A 57 -2.29 -8.33 16.75
C ASP A 57 -3.34 -8.56 15.65
N ASP A 58 -4.24 -7.59 15.45
CA ASP A 58 -5.28 -7.61 14.41
C ASP A 58 -5.06 -6.58 13.29
N ASP A 59 -3.99 -5.78 13.38
CA ASP A 59 -3.70 -4.72 12.42
C ASP A 59 -2.73 -5.18 11.34
N TYR A 60 -3.13 -5.00 10.08
CA TYR A 60 -2.36 -5.53 8.97
C TYR A 60 -2.38 -4.62 7.74
N ASN A 61 -1.40 -4.89 6.87
CA ASN A 61 -1.33 -4.42 5.51
C ASN A 61 -1.29 -5.62 4.57
N ASP A 62 -2.28 -5.75 3.70
CA ASP A 62 -2.32 -6.74 2.63
C ASP A 62 -2.17 -6.05 1.29
N PHE A 63 -1.23 -6.53 0.49
CA PHE A 63 -0.79 -5.89 -0.71
C PHE A 63 -0.96 -6.84 -1.89
N ASN A 64 -1.69 -6.42 -2.91
CA ASN A 64 -1.80 -7.14 -4.17
C ASN A 64 -1.14 -6.33 -5.28
N PHE A 65 -0.06 -6.88 -5.83
CA PHE A 65 0.61 -6.36 -7.01
C PHE A 65 0.13 -7.12 -8.24
N SER A 66 -0.30 -6.40 -9.26
CA SER A 66 -0.71 -6.97 -10.54
C SER A 66 0.01 -6.26 -11.66
N THR A 67 0.53 -7.02 -12.61
CA THR A 67 1.18 -6.49 -13.82
C THR A 67 0.43 -7.00 -15.05
N GLN A 68 -0.12 -6.08 -15.83
CA GLN A 68 -0.85 -6.37 -17.08
C GLN A 68 -0.19 -5.59 -18.22
N GLY A 69 0.75 -6.23 -18.91
CA GLY A 69 1.55 -5.56 -19.94
C GLY A 69 2.41 -4.45 -19.36
N LYS A 70 2.10 -3.18 -19.69
CA LYS A 70 2.79 -1.99 -19.15
C LYS A 70 2.08 -1.37 -17.95
N HIS A 71 0.87 -1.86 -17.63
CA HIS A 71 0.06 -1.34 -16.54
C HIS A 71 0.29 -2.17 -15.28
N ASN A 72 0.74 -1.49 -14.24
CA ASN A 72 0.94 -2.01 -12.91
C ASN A 72 -0.16 -1.43 -12.02
N THR A 73 -0.80 -2.33 -11.28
CA THR A 73 -1.84 -1.97 -10.33
C THR A 73 -1.42 -2.47 -8.96
N VAL A 74 -1.60 -1.62 -7.98
CA VAL A 74 -1.36 -1.92 -6.58
C VAL A 74 -2.64 -1.74 -5.80
N THR A 75 -3.06 -2.79 -5.10
CA THR A 75 -4.14 -2.71 -4.12
C THR A 75 -3.58 -2.93 -2.73
N LEU A 76 -3.70 -1.94 -1.87
CA LEU A 76 -3.41 -2.03 -0.44
C LEU A 76 -4.72 -2.14 0.33
N LEU A 77 -4.87 -3.20 1.11
CA LEU A 77 -5.91 -3.38 2.10
C LEU A 77 -5.27 -3.18 3.48
N THR A 78 -5.90 -2.36 4.32
CA THR A 78 -5.34 -2.11 5.65
C THR A 78 -6.45 -1.85 6.67
N THR A 79 -6.23 -2.31 7.90
CA THR A 79 -7.05 -1.92 9.06
C THR A 79 -6.39 -0.79 9.86
N ASP A 80 -5.12 -0.50 9.61
CA ASP A 80 -4.34 0.51 10.34
C ASP A 80 -4.61 1.91 9.77
N THR A 81 -5.16 2.79 10.60
CA THR A 81 -5.47 4.18 10.20
C THR A 81 -4.23 5.03 9.95
N GLN A 82 -3.11 4.74 10.62
CA GLN A 82 -1.83 5.42 10.42
C GLN A 82 -1.31 5.18 8.99
N GLN A 83 -1.55 4.00 8.41
CA GLN A 83 -1.22 3.73 7.01
C GLN A 83 -2.00 4.66 6.06
N ILE A 84 -3.28 4.90 6.35
CA ILE A 84 -4.14 5.80 5.57
C ILE A 84 -3.72 7.25 5.76
N GLU A 85 -3.42 7.68 6.98
CA GLU A 85 -2.93 9.03 7.27
C GLU A 85 -1.63 9.34 6.51
N ILE A 86 -0.68 8.41 6.45
CA ILE A 86 0.57 8.60 5.68
C ILE A 86 0.27 8.85 4.20
N ILE A 87 -0.66 8.08 3.62
CA ILE A 87 -1.05 8.22 2.22
C ILE A 87 -1.79 9.55 2.02
N GLU A 88 -2.81 9.84 2.81
CA GLU A 88 -3.59 11.07 2.68
C GLU A 88 -2.73 12.34 2.89
N ASN A 89 -1.81 12.32 3.84
CA ASN A 89 -0.86 13.42 4.07
C ASN A 89 0.06 13.65 2.86
N SER A 90 0.47 12.57 2.20
CA SER A 90 1.26 12.65 0.96
C SER A 90 0.43 13.22 -0.20
N LEU A 91 -0.89 13.02 -0.16
CA LEU A 91 -1.83 13.47 -1.19
C LEU A 91 -2.48 14.82 -0.91
N LYS A 92 -2.14 15.49 0.20
CA LYS A 92 -2.83 16.71 0.67
C LYS A 92 -2.90 17.86 -0.34
N ASN A 93 -1.94 17.92 -1.27
CA ASN A 93 -1.84 18.97 -2.29
C ASN A 93 -2.47 18.57 -3.64
N TYR A 94 -2.99 17.35 -3.76
CA TYR A 94 -3.61 16.87 -4.99
C TYR A 94 -5.12 17.10 -4.96
N THR A 95 -5.67 17.52 -6.10
CA THR A 95 -7.12 17.61 -6.28
C THR A 95 -7.73 16.20 -6.31
N TYR A 96 -8.81 16.01 -5.56
CA TYR A 96 -9.59 14.77 -5.57
C TYR A 96 -11.06 15.03 -5.87
N LYS A 97 -11.75 13.98 -6.30
CA LYS A 97 -13.21 13.93 -6.42
C LYS A 97 -13.76 12.99 -5.36
N ASN A 98 -14.85 13.39 -4.70
CA ASN A 98 -15.63 12.48 -3.88
C ASN A 98 -16.49 11.59 -4.79
N THR A 99 -16.45 10.29 -4.54
CA THR A 99 -17.26 9.27 -5.23
C THR A 99 -18.10 8.51 -4.20
N LYS A 100 -19.05 7.70 -4.66
CA LYS A 100 -19.80 6.78 -3.79
C LYS A 100 -18.88 5.83 -3.01
N ASN A 101 -17.69 5.55 -3.54
CA ASN A 101 -16.73 4.60 -3.00
C ASN A 101 -15.56 5.26 -2.28
N GLY A 102 -15.61 6.57 -1.98
CA GLY A 102 -14.53 7.30 -1.33
C GLY A 102 -13.86 8.35 -2.22
N LYS A 103 -12.58 8.66 -1.95
CA LYS A 103 -11.84 9.73 -2.64
C LYS A 103 -11.09 9.17 -3.85
N ALA A 104 -11.18 9.85 -4.99
CA ALA A 104 -10.43 9.54 -6.20
C ALA A 104 -9.52 10.72 -6.59
N TYR A 105 -8.22 10.49 -6.61
CA TYR A 105 -7.18 11.44 -6.97
C TYR A 105 -6.72 11.15 -8.40
N ARG A 106 -6.65 12.19 -9.24
CA ARG A 106 -5.93 12.11 -10.51
C ARG A 106 -4.58 12.78 -10.33
N ILE A 107 -3.53 12.01 -10.58
CA ILE A 107 -2.15 12.46 -10.42
C ILE A 107 -1.57 12.60 -11.83
N LYS A 108 -1.05 13.79 -12.15
CA LYS A 108 -0.34 14.04 -13.39
C LYS A 108 1.17 13.93 -13.15
N ASN A 109 1.62 12.77 -12.67
CA ASN A 109 3.04 12.46 -12.61
C ASN A 109 3.31 11.19 -13.43
N ASP A 110 4.57 10.95 -13.76
CA ASP A 110 4.96 9.89 -14.70
C ASP A 110 4.91 8.47 -14.09
N VAL A 111 4.56 8.35 -12.80
CA VAL A 111 4.70 7.10 -12.04
C VAL A 111 3.35 6.54 -11.56
N ILE A 112 2.48 7.41 -11.06
CA ILE A 112 1.13 7.09 -10.60
C ILE A 112 0.16 8.03 -11.31
N SER A 113 -0.77 7.49 -12.10
CA SER A 113 -1.79 8.26 -12.80
C SER A 113 -3.07 8.45 -11.98
N ALA A 114 -3.39 7.49 -11.11
CA ALA A 114 -4.59 7.56 -10.27
C ALA A 114 -4.39 6.89 -8.90
N ILE A 115 -5.11 7.43 -7.90
CA ILE A 115 -5.23 6.82 -6.57
C ILE A 115 -6.68 6.87 -6.13
N SER A 116 -7.20 5.75 -5.64
CA SER A 116 -8.53 5.70 -5.02
C SER A 116 -8.43 5.21 -3.58
N ILE A 117 -8.96 5.97 -2.63
CA ILE A 117 -9.04 5.60 -1.21
C ILE A 117 -10.51 5.34 -0.88
N LYS A 118 -10.82 4.08 -0.57
CA LYS A 118 -12.13 3.63 -0.14
C LYS A 118 -12.11 3.35 1.36
N PRO A 119 -12.94 4.04 2.15
CA PRO A 119 -13.08 3.73 3.57
C PRO A 119 -13.77 2.37 3.77
N PRO A 120 -13.67 1.78 4.98
CA PRO A 120 -14.37 0.55 5.31
C PRO A 120 -15.87 0.65 5.05
N ALA A 121 -16.45 -0.44 4.52
CA ALA A 121 -17.88 -0.66 4.67
C ALA A 121 -18.13 -1.15 6.11
N ASP A 122 -19.21 -0.67 6.73
CA ASP A 122 -19.51 -0.69 8.18
C ASP A 122 -18.99 -1.92 8.97
N ALA A 123 -19.10 -3.13 8.42
CA ALA A 123 -18.72 -4.36 9.13
C ALA A 123 -17.23 -4.74 9.04
N GLN A 124 -16.47 -4.26 8.05
CA GLN A 124 -15.18 -4.84 7.70
C GLN A 124 -13.95 -4.11 8.27
N LYS A 125 -14.06 -2.87 8.76
CA LYS A 125 -12.92 -2.03 9.23
C LYS A 125 -11.68 -1.98 8.29
N ILE A 126 -11.81 -2.42 7.04
CA ILE A 126 -10.71 -2.49 6.06
C ILE A 126 -10.84 -1.34 5.08
N TYR A 127 -9.82 -0.49 5.03
CA TYR A 127 -9.62 0.46 3.96
C TYR A 127 -9.08 -0.25 2.72
N THR A 128 -9.46 0.24 1.54
CA THR A 128 -8.88 -0.19 0.27
C THR A 128 -8.28 1.00 -0.43
N VAL A 129 -6.99 0.92 -0.75
CA VAL A 129 -6.29 1.92 -1.55
C VAL A 129 -5.80 1.30 -2.84
N LEU A 130 -6.20 1.88 -3.96
CA LEU A 130 -5.82 1.46 -5.31
C LEU A 130 -4.87 2.49 -5.92
N PHE A 131 -3.75 2.04 -6.48
CA PHE A 131 -2.81 2.86 -7.23
C PHE A 131 -2.65 2.28 -8.63
N GLU A 132 -2.63 3.15 -9.64
CA GLU A 132 -2.53 2.81 -11.06
C GLU A 132 -1.45 3.67 -11.73
N ASN A 133 -0.72 3.10 -12.69
CA ASN A 133 0.18 3.83 -13.60
C ASN A 133 -0.44 4.05 -14.98
#